data_AF-A0A9D2EFV7-F1
#
_entry.id   AF-A0A9D2EFV7-F1
#
_cell.length_a   1.000
_cell.length_b   1.000
_cell.length_c   1.000
_cell.angle_alpha   90.00
_cell.angle_beta   90.00
_cell.angle_gamma   90.00
#
_symmetry.space_group_name_H-M   'P 1'
#
loop_
_entity.id
_entity.type
_entity.pdbx_description
1 polymer ?
#
loop_
_entity_poly.entity_id
_entity_poly.type
_entity_poly.pdbx_seq_one_letter_code
_entity_poly.pdbx_strand_id
1 'polypeptide(L)'
;MRTARRDSTALLNTAALRAQLNTTLLANEILLATSPEDDLTLSFARCIPGSTDQGTTALLSERDLTRELLRDAGVMVGDFASFAFKSDRGAALEWADQIGYPVAVSPAWMVHIRPPALNAEMLGSEIERIARMTATRSLGPSHPRGRYLVEKVTGGHRIELGIAHGEVLYRLVDGEVVDGTRVHPGLEERARQAVTHIPGLSVARVWLTAEDPAQPPDGQLCRTLDVSPRATFDDLLRLDPAAAERAALRLMHGEADAQGLSITGQSAHSGAVLTIGGVALPERAADQIAEFCTDRLPDLSVRSTPSAEILVESPGDAGDIDTLQRTLMYGLLEGVRPLYVSAEWRP
;
A
#
# COMPACT_ATOMS: atom_id res chain seq x y z
N MET A 1 -1.12 3.83 17.17
CA MET A 1 -1.11 2.54 16.44
C MET A 1 -0.42 2.76 15.10
N ARG A 2 0.74 2.12 14.87
CA ARG A 2 1.36 2.10 13.54
C ARG A 2 0.54 1.19 12.63
N THR A 3 0.36 1.61 11.39
CA THR A 3 -0.31 0.81 10.35
C THR A 3 0.71 0.57 9.24
N ALA A 4 0.65 -0.58 8.58
CA ALA A 4 1.47 -0.89 7.40
C ALA A 4 1.49 0.24 6.35
N ARG A 5 0.36 0.95 6.22
CA ARG A 5 0.19 2.09 5.30
C ARG A 5 1.00 3.32 5.71
N ARG A 6 1.12 3.62 7.02
CA ARG A 6 1.94 4.74 7.51
C ARG A 6 3.42 4.52 7.20
N ASP A 7 3.91 3.30 7.41
CA ASP A 7 5.31 2.99 7.15
C ASP A 7 5.62 3.00 5.64
N SER A 8 4.66 2.59 4.81
CA SER A 8 4.81 2.67 3.34
C SER A 8 4.74 4.11 2.81
N THR A 9 3.83 4.94 3.35
CA THR A 9 3.74 6.37 3.01
C THR A 9 5.01 7.12 3.44
N ALA A 10 5.57 6.75 4.59
CA ALA A 10 6.86 7.26 5.06
C ALA A 10 7.99 6.98 4.05
N LEU A 11 8.12 5.73 3.60
CA LEU A 11 9.13 5.38 2.59
C LEU A 11 8.97 6.17 1.29
N LEU A 12 7.73 6.36 0.82
CA LEU A 12 7.46 7.17 -0.37
C LEU A 12 7.80 8.64 -0.16
N ASN A 13 7.51 9.20 1.02
CA ASN A 13 7.88 10.56 1.36
C ASN A 13 9.41 10.74 1.39
N THR A 14 10.13 9.82 2.04
CA THR A 14 11.60 9.83 2.03
C THR A 14 12.15 9.70 0.61
N ALA A 15 11.57 8.85 -0.24
CA ALA A 15 11.97 8.72 -1.64
C ALA A 15 11.76 10.03 -2.42
N ALA A 16 10.61 10.69 -2.25
CA ALA A 16 10.33 11.98 -2.87
C ALA A 16 11.29 13.09 -2.40
N LEU A 17 11.57 13.16 -1.10
CA LEU A 17 12.52 14.13 -0.53
C LEU A 17 13.96 13.88 -1.02
N ARG A 18 14.40 12.62 -1.11
CA ARG A 18 15.71 12.27 -1.68
C ARG A 18 15.80 12.59 -3.17
N ALA A 19 14.68 12.54 -3.88
CA ALA A 19 14.52 13.01 -5.26
C ALA A 19 14.35 14.54 -5.36
N GLN A 20 14.47 15.28 -4.24
CA GLN A 20 14.33 16.73 -4.16
C GLN A 20 13.00 17.28 -4.67
N LEU A 21 11.94 16.48 -4.57
CA LEU A 21 10.59 16.94 -4.81
C LEU A 21 10.08 17.72 -3.59
N ASN A 22 9.29 18.76 -3.83
CA ASN A 22 8.53 19.43 -2.79
C ASN A 22 7.46 18.46 -2.29
N THR A 23 7.44 18.13 -1.00
CA THR A 23 6.46 17.18 -0.47
C THR A 23 5.38 17.88 0.34
N THR A 24 4.17 17.38 0.29
CA THR A 24 3.09 17.76 1.22
C THR A 24 2.43 16.50 1.74
N LEU A 25 2.50 16.31 3.05
CA LEU A 25 1.75 15.27 3.73
C LEU A 25 0.45 15.86 4.28
N LEU A 26 -0.68 15.24 3.91
CA LEU A 26 -2.01 15.57 4.44
C LEU A 26 -2.49 14.46 5.37
N ALA A 27 -3.54 14.77 6.13
CA ALA A 27 -4.21 13.78 6.98
C ALA A 27 -4.65 12.55 6.16
N ASN A 28 -4.78 11.40 6.83
CA ASN A 28 -5.19 10.12 6.23
C ASN A 28 -4.21 9.51 5.22
N GLU A 29 -2.90 9.71 5.41
CA GLU A 29 -1.84 9.04 4.64
C GLU A 29 -1.85 9.48 3.15
N ILE A 30 -2.02 10.78 2.90
CA ILE A 30 -1.93 11.35 1.55
C ILE A 30 -0.59 12.06 1.42
N LEU A 31 0.18 11.69 0.40
CA LEU A 31 1.43 12.33 0.01
C LEU A 31 1.21 12.99 -1.35
N LEU A 32 1.59 14.26 -1.46
CA LEU A 32 1.77 14.97 -2.71
C LEU A 32 3.27 15.25 -2.87
N ALA A 33 3.83 15.00 -4.05
CA ALA A 33 5.22 15.30 -4.37
C ALA A 33 5.26 16.09 -5.69
N THR A 34 5.72 17.34 -5.63
CA THR A 34 5.67 18.28 -6.75
C THR A 34 7.08 18.61 -7.22
N SER A 35 7.30 18.61 -8.54
CA SER A 35 8.56 19.11 -9.11
C SER A 35 8.68 20.62 -8.87
N PRO A 36 9.82 21.13 -8.36
CA PRO A 36 10.03 22.57 -8.23
C PRO A 36 10.13 23.29 -9.58
N GLU A 37 10.36 22.57 -10.68
CA GLU A 37 10.55 23.15 -12.02
C GLU A 37 9.29 23.13 -12.89
N ASP A 38 8.53 22.03 -12.85
CA ASP A 38 7.47 21.76 -13.83
C ASP A 38 6.03 21.89 -13.28
N ASP A 39 5.86 22.21 -11.99
CA ASP A 39 4.57 22.23 -11.25
C ASP A 39 3.75 20.92 -11.33
N LEU A 40 4.32 19.84 -11.91
CA LEU A 40 3.69 18.53 -11.95
C LEU A 40 3.72 17.89 -10.56
N THR A 41 2.58 17.31 -10.15
CA THR A 41 2.40 16.70 -8.83
C THR A 41 2.09 15.21 -8.92
N LEU A 42 2.98 14.40 -8.36
CA LEU A 42 2.70 13.00 -8.03
C LEU A 42 1.83 12.95 -6.77
N SER A 43 0.84 12.06 -6.75
CA SER A 43 -0.02 11.88 -5.58
C SER A 43 -0.11 10.42 -5.17
N PHE A 44 -0.09 10.17 -3.87
CA PHE A 44 -0.31 8.86 -3.28
C PHE A 44 -1.34 8.97 -2.16
N ALA A 45 -2.53 8.43 -2.37
CA ALA A 45 -3.58 8.41 -1.35
C ALA A 45 -3.63 7.01 -0.71
N ARG A 46 -3.18 6.89 0.54
CA ARG A 46 -3.09 5.60 1.26
C ARG A 46 -2.27 4.56 0.47
N CYS A 47 -1.15 5.01 -0.09
CA CYS A 47 -0.25 4.24 -0.96
C CYS A 47 -0.86 3.79 -2.30
N ILE A 48 -1.94 4.44 -2.76
CA ILE A 48 -2.48 4.25 -4.11
C ILE A 48 -1.98 5.43 -4.95
N PRO A 49 -1.20 5.20 -6.01
CA PRO A 49 -0.70 6.27 -6.85
C PRO A 49 -1.80 6.91 -7.68
N GLY A 50 -1.62 8.19 -8.03
CA GLY A 50 -2.53 8.96 -8.87
C GLY A 50 -2.68 8.42 -10.29
N SER A 51 -1.72 7.61 -10.77
CA SER A 51 -1.80 6.88 -12.04
C SER A 51 -2.84 5.75 -12.04
N THR A 52 -3.39 5.39 -10.87
CA THR A 52 -4.45 4.39 -10.74
C THR A 52 -5.81 5.07 -10.59
N ASP A 53 -6.76 4.70 -11.45
CA ASP A 53 -8.10 5.28 -11.47
C ASP A 53 -8.89 4.99 -10.16
N GLN A 54 -9.73 5.95 -9.75
CA GLN A 54 -10.53 5.82 -8.53
C GLN A 54 -11.62 4.76 -8.64
N GLY A 55 -12.26 4.61 -9.80
CA GLY A 55 -13.23 3.55 -10.06
C GLY A 55 -12.59 2.17 -9.97
N THR A 56 -11.39 2.04 -10.54
CA THR A 56 -10.55 0.84 -10.44
C THR A 56 -10.19 0.52 -9.00
N THR A 57 -9.76 1.51 -8.23
CA THR A 57 -9.47 1.36 -6.81
C THR A 57 -10.70 0.88 -6.02
N ALA A 58 -11.88 1.42 -6.32
CA ALA A 58 -13.13 1.01 -5.69
C ALA A 58 -13.46 -0.45 -6.04
N LEU A 59 -13.34 -0.83 -7.31
CA LEU A 59 -13.54 -2.20 -7.78
C LEU A 59 -12.58 -3.18 -7.08
N LEU A 60 -11.29 -2.85 -7.00
CA LEU A 60 -10.27 -3.68 -6.35
C LEU A 60 -10.39 -3.73 -4.83
N SER A 61 -11.27 -2.91 -4.24
CA SER A 61 -11.65 -3.09 -2.84
C SER A 61 -12.65 -4.24 -2.62
N GLU A 62 -13.17 -4.82 -3.71
CA GLU A 62 -14.06 -5.99 -3.75
C GLU A 62 -13.34 -7.16 -4.41
N ARG A 63 -12.75 -8.04 -3.60
CA ARG A 63 -11.89 -9.13 -4.07
C ARG A 63 -12.65 -10.15 -4.93
N ASP A 64 -13.93 -10.35 -4.66
CA ASP A 64 -14.75 -11.26 -5.46
C ASP A 64 -14.97 -10.71 -6.88
N LEU A 65 -15.35 -9.43 -7.01
CA LEU A 65 -15.47 -8.78 -8.32
C LEU A 65 -14.14 -8.71 -9.06
N THR A 66 -13.06 -8.43 -8.33
CA THR A 66 -11.70 -8.40 -8.89
C THR A 66 -11.34 -9.74 -9.53
N ARG A 67 -11.67 -10.85 -8.87
CA ARG A 67 -11.36 -12.17 -9.39
C ARG A 67 -12.26 -12.62 -10.53
N GLU A 68 -13.53 -12.24 -10.51
CA GLU A 68 -14.40 -12.45 -11.67
C GLU A 68 -13.86 -11.68 -12.88
N LEU A 69 -13.46 -10.40 -12.71
CA LEU A 69 -12.85 -9.61 -13.79
C LEU A 69 -11.57 -10.28 -14.33
N LEU A 70 -10.69 -10.74 -13.44
CA LEU A 70 -9.46 -11.45 -13.84
C LEU A 70 -9.79 -12.76 -14.58
N ARG A 71 -10.76 -13.53 -14.09
CA ARG A 71 -11.19 -14.77 -14.73
C ARG A 71 -11.76 -14.52 -16.13
N ASP A 72 -12.61 -13.50 -16.28
CA ASP A 72 -13.19 -13.08 -17.56
C ASP A 72 -12.11 -12.62 -18.55
N ALA A 73 -11.02 -12.05 -18.04
CA ALA A 73 -9.85 -11.67 -18.82
C ALA A 73 -8.92 -12.86 -19.17
N GLY A 74 -9.27 -14.10 -18.78
CA GLY A 74 -8.47 -15.30 -19.03
C GLY A 74 -7.33 -15.50 -18.04
N VAL A 75 -7.24 -14.71 -16.96
CA VAL A 75 -6.25 -14.93 -15.90
C VAL A 75 -6.71 -16.11 -15.04
N MET A 76 -5.81 -17.08 -14.86
CA MET A 76 -6.04 -18.21 -13.97
C MET A 76 -6.15 -17.74 -12.52
N VAL A 77 -7.35 -17.75 -11.95
CA VAL A 77 -7.61 -17.45 -10.54
C VAL A 77 -7.87 -18.73 -9.75
N GLY A 78 -7.60 -18.71 -8.44
CA GLY A 78 -7.97 -19.83 -7.57
C GLY A 78 -9.49 -20.04 -7.50
N ASP A 79 -9.92 -21.27 -7.21
CA ASP A 79 -11.34 -21.57 -7.03
C ASP A 79 -11.88 -20.84 -5.80
N PHE A 80 -12.96 -20.08 -5.97
CA PHE A 80 -13.59 -19.32 -4.91
C PHE A 80 -15.10 -19.18 -5.12
N ALA A 81 -15.80 -18.87 -4.03
CA ALA A 81 -17.19 -18.43 -4.06
C ALA A 81 -17.43 -17.31 -3.03
N SER A 82 -18.37 -16.42 -3.34
CA SER A 82 -18.76 -15.27 -2.51
C SER A 82 -20.13 -15.52 -1.89
N PHE A 83 -20.27 -15.22 -0.60
CA PHE A 83 -21.43 -15.55 0.21
C PHE A 83 -21.82 -14.37 1.11
N ALA A 84 -23.10 -14.15 1.33
CA ALA A 84 -23.60 -13.16 2.27
C ALA A 84 -23.56 -13.67 3.72
N PHE A 85 -23.11 -12.83 4.66
CA PHE A 85 -22.98 -13.19 6.08
C PHE A 85 -24.29 -13.65 6.74
N LYS A 86 -25.43 -13.11 6.32
CA LYS A 86 -26.71 -13.31 7.00
C LYS A 86 -27.44 -14.59 6.59
N SER A 87 -27.24 -15.05 5.36
CA SER A 87 -28.10 -16.08 4.75
C SER A 87 -27.33 -17.29 4.22
N ASP A 88 -26.03 -17.14 3.90
CA ASP A 88 -25.40 -18.08 2.98
C ASP A 88 -24.42 -19.04 3.67
N ARG A 89 -24.48 -19.18 5.01
CA ARG A 89 -23.61 -20.11 5.74
C ARG A 89 -23.77 -21.55 5.24
N GLY A 90 -25.01 -22.02 5.04
CA GLY A 90 -25.28 -23.38 4.55
C GLY A 90 -24.65 -23.62 3.17
N ALA A 91 -24.92 -22.70 2.23
CA ALA A 91 -24.36 -22.75 0.88
C ALA A 91 -22.82 -22.72 0.87
N ALA A 92 -22.19 -21.97 1.77
CA ALA A 92 -20.73 -21.95 1.90
C ALA A 92 -20.15 -23.29 2.36
N LEU A 93 -20.82 -23.98 3.31
CA LEU A 93 -20.41 -25.31 3.77
C LEU A 93 -20.61 -26.37 2.67
N GLU A 94 -21.73 -26.31 1.94
CA GLU A 94 -22.02 -27.21 0.81
C GLU A 94 -21.00 -27.03 -0.32
N TRP A 95 -20.67 -25.78 -0.68
CA TRP A 95 -19.64 -25.49 -1.67
C TRP A 95 -18.26 -26.01 -1.24
N ALA A 96 -17.89 -25.82 0.03
CA ALA A 96 -16.63 -26.31 0.56
C ALA A 96 -16.53 -27.85 0.57
N ASP A 97 -17.65 -28.53 0.83
CA ASP A 97 -17.73 -29.99 0.74
C ASP A 97 -17.53 -30.48 -0.71
N GLN A 98 -18.14 -29.79 -1.68
CA GLN A 98 -18.01 -30.11 -3.11
C GLN A 98 -16.60 -29.88 -3.66
N ILE A 99 -15.97 -28.75 -3.34
CA ILE A 99 -14.60 -28.42 -3.80
C ILE A 99 -13.50 -29.15 -2.99
N GLY A 100 -13.88 -29.67 -1.82
CA GLY A 100 -13.02 -30.34 -0.86
C GLY A 100 -12.16 -29.40 -0.02
N TYR A 101 -11.78 -29.87 1.17
CA TYR A 101 -10.86 -29.18 2.10
C TYR A 101 -9.37 -29.41 1.70
N PRO A 102 -8.42 -28.55 2.11
CA PRO A 102 -8.58 -27.33 2.91
C PRO A 102 -9.18 -26.15 2.14
N VAL A 103 -9.91 -25.27 2.84
CA VAL A 103 -10.42 -24.00 2.32
C VAL A 103 -10.13 -22.85 3.27
N ALA A 104 -9.99 -21.63 2.77
CA ALA A 104 -9.80 -20.41 3.55
C ALA A 104 -11.05 -19.55 3.48
N VAL A 105 -11.33 -18.79 4.55
CA VAL A 105 -12.44 -17.85 4.59
C VAL A 105 -11.98 -16.46 5.01
N SER A 106 -12.45 -15.44 4.31
CA SER A 106 -12.06 -14.05 4.55
C SER A 106 -13.17 -13.08 4.15
N PRO A 107 -13.23 -11.86 4.74
CA PRO A 107 -14.15 -10.84 4.24
C PRO A 107 -13.80 -10.46 2.79
N ALA A 108 -14.82 -10.24 1.95
CA ALA A 108 -14.62 -9.95 0.51
C ALA A 108 -13.83 -8.65 0.23
N TRP A 109 -13.64 -7.80 1.25
CA TRP A 109 -12.98 -6.49 1.13
C TRP A 109 -11.62 -6.42 1.83
N MET A 110 -11.12 -7.54 2.34
CA MET A 110 -9.84 -7.59 3.06
C MET A 110 -9.05 -8.82 2.64
N VAL A 111 -7.78 -8.60 2.25
CA VAL A 111 -6.81 -9.68 2.11
C VAL A 111 -6.36 -10.06 3.51
N HIS A 112 -6.67 -11.28 3.93
CA HIS A 112 -6.23 -11.75 5.24
C HIS A 112 -5.90 -13.23 5.19
N ILE A 113 -4.64 -13.54 5.48
CA ILE A 113 -4.16 -14.91 5.56
C ILE A 113 -4.64 -15.47 6.89
N ARG A 114 -5.49 -16.49 6.83
CA ARG A 114 -5.91 -17.25 8.01
C ARG A 114 -5.51 -18.71 7.84
N PRO A 115 -5.31 -19.44 8.94
CA PRO A 115 -5.20 -20.89 8.88
C PRO A 115 -6.40 -21.46 8.10
N PRO A 116 -6.17 -22.39 7.17
CA PRO A 116 -7.26 -23.00 6.44
C PRO A 116 -8.17 -23.79 7.38
N ALA A 117 -9.47 -23.78 7.09
CA ALA A 117 -10.40 -24.75 7.61
C ALA A 117 -10.14 -26.11 6.95
N LEU A 118 -10.00 -27.15 7.78
CA LEU A 118 -9.75 -28.52 7.33
C LEU A 118 -11.02 -29.36 7.23
N ASN A 119 -12.14 -28.86 7.76
CA ASN A 119 -13.44 -29.50 7.75
C ASN A 119 -14.58 -28.47 7.93
N ALA A 120 -15.82 -28.92 7.84
CA ALA A 120 -17.02 -28.09 7.91
C ALA A 120 -17.20 -27.37 9.27
N GLU A 121 -16.83 -28.02 10.37
CA GLU A 121 -16.94 -27.44 11.72
C GLU A 121 -16.00 -26.25 11.88
N MET A 122 -14.74 -26.39 11.45
CA MET A 122 -13.75 -25.31 11.44
C MET A 122 -14.19 -24.17 10.54
N LEU A 123 -14.67 -24.46 9.32
CA LEU A 123 -15.15 -23.44 8.40
C LEU A 123 -16.34 -22.67 8.99
N GLY A 124 -17.32 -23.37 9.56
CA GLY A 124 -18.47 -22.76 10.21
C GLY A 124 -18.07 -21.85 11.37
N SER A 125 -17.12 -22.28 12.21
CA SER A 125 -16.57 -21.50 13.32
C SER A 125 -15.86 -20.23 12.82
N GLU A 126 -15.09 -20.34 11.74
CA GLU A 126 -14.39 -19.20 11.14
C GLU A 126 -15.35 -18.20 10.49
N ILE A 127 -16.40 -18.67 9.79
CA ILE A 127 -17.47 -17.83 9.23
C ILE A 127 -18.15 -17.02 10.35
N GLU A 128 -18.54 -17.66 11.45
CA GLU A 128 -19.15 -16.95 12.59
C GLU A 128 -18.20 -15.93 13.20
N ARG A 129 -16.91 -16.27 13.29
CA ARG A 129 -15.90 -15.38 13.86
C ARG A 129 -15.70 -14.14 13.00
N ILE A 130 -15.60 -14.27 11.67
CA ILE A 130 -15.54 -13.10 10.77
C ILE A 130 -16.85 -12.31 10.77
N ALA A 131 -18.02 -12.98 10.87
CA ALA A 131 -19.31 -12.31 10.97
C ALA A 131 -19.41 -11.44 12.23
N ARG A 132 -18.90 -11.90 13.38
CA ARG A 132 -18.82 -11.10 14.61
C ARG A 132 -17.92 -9.87 14.45
N MET A 133 -16.81 -10.01 13.72
CA MET A 133 -15.93 -8.86 13.43
C MET A 133 -16.61 -7.80 12.56
N THR A 134 -17.49 -8.20 11.64
CA THR A 134 -18.18 -7.29 10.72
C THR A 134 -19.50 -6.74 11.28
N ALA A 135 -20.16 -7.46 12.20
CA ALA A 135 -21.47 -7.13 12.76
C ALA A 135 -21.55 -5.77 13.49
N THR A 136 -20.42 -5.15 13.82
CA THR A 136 -20.38 -3.78 14.37
C THR A 136 -20.85 -2.70 13.37
N ARG A 137 -21.07 -3.06 12.10
CA ARG A 137 -21.53 -2.15 11.04
C ARG A 137 -22.72 -2.80 10.32
N SER A 138 -23.95 -2.39 10.63
CA SER A 138 -25.14 -2.85 9.92
C SER A 138 -25.09 -2.38 8.47
N LEU A 139 -24.84 -3.30 7.54
CA LEU A 139 -24.77 -3.02 6.12
C LEU A 139 -25.69 -4.00 5.38
N GLY A 140 -26.34 -3.51 4.32
CA GLY A 140 -27.26 -4.31 3.50
C GLY A 140 -26.56 -5.47 2.79
N PRO A 141 -27.30 -6.46 2.27
CA PRO A 141 -26.73 -7.67 1.65
C PRO A 141 -25.91 -7.37 0.38
N SER A 142 -26.20 -6.28 -0.33
CA SER A 142 -25.43 -5.83 -1.50
C SER A 142 -24.17 -5.04 -1.15
N HIS A 143 -23.95 -4.70 0.13
CA HIS A 143 -22.78 -3.96 0.52
C HIS A 143 -21.57 -4.91 0.56
N PRO A 144 -20.37 -4.52 0.06
CA PRO A 144 -19.20 -5.42 0.02
C PRO A 144 -18.82 -5.99 1.40
N ARG A 145 -18.97 -5.17 2.44
CA ARG A 145 -18.80 -5.56 3.85
C ARG A 145 -19.85 -6.53 4.42
N GLY A 146 -20.91 -6.81 3.68
CA GLY A 146 -21.92 -7.82 3.97
C GLY A 146 -21.57 -9.21 3.41
N ARG A 147 -20.45 -9.33 2.69
CA ARG A 147 -20.02 -10.57 2.02
C ARG A 147 -18.68 -11.11 2.55
N TYR A 148 -18.50 -12.41 2.38
CA TYR A 148 -17.24 -13.12 2.60
C TYR A 148 -16.94 -14.07 1.45
N LEU A 149 -15.66 -14.36 1.29
CA LEU A 149 -15.13 -15.31 0.32
C LEU A 149 -14.78 -16.62 1.03
N VAL A 150 -15.14 -17.73 0.40
CA VAL A 150 -14.55 -19.05 0.69
C VAL A 150 -13.71 -19.44 -0.52
N GLU A 151 -12.49 -19.90 -0.27
CA GLU A 151 -11.49 -20.10 -1.30
C GLU A 151 -10.81 -21.45 -1.12
N LYS A 152 -10.61 -22.18 -2.22
CA LYS A 152 -9.83 -23.41 -2.19
C LYS A 152 -8.37 -23.08 -1.92
N VAL A 153 -7.81 -23.63 -0.86
CA VAL A 153 -6.37 -23.51 -0.62
C VAL A 153 -5.66 -24.57 -1.46
N THR A 154 -4.94 -24.11 -2.46
CA THR A 154 -4.00 -24.93 -3.22
C THR A 154 -2.67 -24.98 -2.47
N GLY A 155 -1.99 -26.12 -2.52
CA GLY A 155 -0.59 -26.19 -2.10
C GLY A 155 0.31 -25.32 -3.00
N GLY A 156 1.60 -25.30 -2.67
CA GLY A 156 2.63 -24.54 -3.38
C GLY A 156 3.12 -23.32 -2.59
N HIS A 157 4.09 -22.65 -3.18
CA HIS A 157 4.71 -21.45 -2.67
C HIS A 157 3.85 -20.23 -2.97
N ARG A 158 3.72 -19.34 -1.99
CA ARG A 158 3.09 -18.04 -2.17
C ARG A 158 4.12 -17.06 -2.70
N ILE A 159 3.80 -16.40 -3.80
CA ILE A 159 4.66 -15.39 -4.41
C ILE A 159 3.95 -14.05 -4.32
N GLU A 160 4.64 -13.02 -3.85
CA GLU A 160 4.18 -11.64 -3.92
C GLU A 160 5.12 -10.83 -4.81
N LEU A 161 4.52 -10.07 -5.73
CA LEU A 161 5.23 -9.18 -6.64
C LEU A 161 4.67 -7.77 -6.51
N GLY A 162 5.54 -6.80 -6.28
CA GLY A 162 5.22 -5.39 -6.48
C GLY A 162 5.43 -5.01 -7.94
N ILE A 163 4.40 -4.55 -8.63
CA ILE A 163 4.43 -4.14 -10.03
C ILE A 163 4.14 -2.65 -10.14
N ALA A 164 4.92 -1.91 -10.92
CA ALA A 164 4.63 -0.52 -11.27
C ALA A 164 4.98 -0.27 -12.74
N HIS A 165 4.02 0.20 -13.52
CA HIS A 165 4.19 0.51 -14.95
C HIS A 165 4.85 -0.63 -15.76
N GLY A 166 4.51 -1.88 -15.43
CA GLY A 166 5.07 -3.08 -16.07
C GLY A 166 6.40 -3.57 -15.48
N GLU A 167 7.03 -2.81 -14.58
CA GLU A 167 8.27 -3.19 -13.92
C GLU A 167 8.01 -3.95 -12.61
N VAL A 168 8.81 -4.98 -12.32
CA VAL A 168 8.79 -5.70 -11.02
C VAL A 168 9.70 -4.98 -10.02
N LEU A 169 9.09 -4.34 -9.03
CA LEU A 169 9.76 -3.60 -7.97
C LEU A 169 10.44 -4.53 -6.95
N TYR A 170 9.75 -5.58 -6.51
CA TYR A 170 10.27 -6.53 -5.52
C TYR A 170 9.58 -7.89 -5.64
N ARG A 171 10.17 -8.90 -4.98
CA ARG A 171 9.72 -10.29 -4.98
C ARG A 171 9.76 -10.83 -3.56
N LEU A 172 8.66 -11.42 -3.10
CA LEU A 172 8.64 -12.25 -1.90
C LEU A 172 8.19 -13.66 -2.25
N VAL A 173 8.83 -14.68 -1.68
CA VAL A 173 8.40 -16.08 -1.75
C VAL A 173 8.22 -16.57 -0.32
N ASP A 174 7.02 -17.00 0.02
CA ASP A 174 6.62 -17.42 1.38
C ASP A 174 6.98 -16.42 2.49
N GLY A 175 6.96 -15.13 2.14
CA GLY A 175 7.31 -14.06 3.07
C GLY A 175 8.82 -13.87 3.27
N GLU A 176 9.66 -14.38 2.37
CA GLU A 176 11.09 -14.09 2.30
C GLU A 176 11.40 -13.22 1.07
N VAL A 177 12.32 -12.26 1.22
CA VAL A 177 12.82 -11.46 0.10
C VAL A 177 13.72 -12.33 -0.77
N VAL A 178 13.44 -12.35 -2.07
CA VAL A 178 14.23 -13.13 -3.02
C VAL A 178 14.71 -12.29 -4.20
N ASP A 179 15.81 -12.70 -4.81
CA ASP A 179 16.28 -12.13 -6.07
C ASP A 179 15.46 -12.63 -7.27
N GLY A 180 15.78 -12.11 -8.46
CA GLY A 180 15.10 -12.49 -9.71
C GLY A 180 15.40 -13.91 -10.18
N THR A 181 16.37 -14.62 -9.61
CA THR A 181 16.69 -16.00 -10.02
C THR A 181 15.80 -17.04 -9.35
N ARG A 182 15.18 -16.68 -8.21
CA ARG A 182 14.26 -17.56 -7.47
C ARG A 182 12.81 -17.47 -7.91
N VAL A 183 12.47 -16.53 -8.81
CA VAL A 183 11.14 -16.41 -9.41
C VAL A 183 11.28 -16.46 -10.92
N HIS A 184 10.69 -17.46 -11.55
CA HIS A 184 10.75 -17.66 -12.99
C HIS A 184 10.14 -16.45 -13.73
N PRO A 185 10.76 -15.93 -14.80
CA PRO A 185 10.25 -14.77 -15.54
C PRO A 185 8.82 -14.92 -16.06
N GLY A 186 8.40 -16.15 -16.39
CA GLY A 186 7.02 -16.45 -16.77
C GLY A 186 5.97 -16.20 -15.68
N LEU A 187 6.35 -16.28 -14.40
CA LEU A 187 5.45 -15.93 -13.27
C LEU A 187 5.35 -14.41 -13.11
N GLU A 188 6.46 -13.68 -13.32
CA GLU A 188 6.42 -12.22 -13.37
C GLU A 188 5.54 -11.72 -14.51
N GLU A 189 5.64 -12.35 -15.67
CA GLU A 189 4.82 -12.00 -16.83
C GLU A 189 3.33 -12.22 -16.55
N ARG A 190 2.96 -13.31 -15.87
CA ARG A 190 1.57 -13.52 -15.43
C ARG A 190 1.10 -12.44 -14.46
N ALA A 191 1.95 -11.98 -13.56
CA ALA A 191 1.60 -10.89 -12.66
C ALA A 191 1.44 -9.55 -13.39
N ARG A 192 2.32 -9.24 -14.35
CA ARG A 192 2.15 -8.08 -15.24
C ARG A 192 0.84 -8.17 -16.01
N GLN A 193 0.54 -9.33 -16.60
CA GLN A 193 -0.71 -9.58 -17.32
C GLN A 193 -1.93 -9.32 -16.43
N ALA A 194 -1.94 -9.85 -15.20
CA ALA A 194 -3.00 -9.60 -14.23
C ALA A 194 -3.23 -8.10 -13.97
N VAL A 195 -2.16 -7.30 -13.91
CA VAL A 195 -2.25 -5.82 -13.79
C VAL A 195 -2.82 -5.21 -15.07
N THR A 196 -2.27 -5.56 -16.24
CA THR A 196 -2.70 -4.98 -17.53
C THR A 196 -4.14 -5.32 -17.92
N HIS A 197 -4.68 -6.42 -17.41
CA HIS A 197 -6.07 -6.82 -17.65
C HIS A 197 -7.08 -6.03 -16.82
N ILE A 198 -6.65 -5.24 -15.85
CA ILE A 198 -7.51 -4.37 -15.05
C ILE A 198 -7.39 -2.94 -15.61
N PRO A 199 -8.39 -2.43 -16.34
CA PRO A 199 -8.33 -1.09 -16.92
C PRO A 199 -8.11 -0.04 -15.84
N GLY A 200 -7.21 0.91 -16.06
CA GLY A 200 -6.93 1.98 -15.11
C GLY A 200 -6.03 1.59 -13.92
N LEU A 201 -5.47 0.38 -13.89
CA LEU A 201 -4.49 -0.05 -12.90
C LEU A 201 -3.05 0.06 -13.44
N SER A 202 -2.23 0.87 -12.80
CA SER A 202 -0.83 1.10 -13.21
C SER A 202 0.18 0.50 -12.23
N VAL A 203 -0.20 0.41 -10.95
CA VAL A 203 0.65 -0.08 -9.86
C VAL A 203 -0.16 -1.04 -9.01
N ALA A 204 0.43 -2.18 -8.68
CA ALA A 204 -0.24 -3.16 -7.86
C ALA A 204 0.72 -4.07 -7.10
N ARG A 205 0.22 -4.62 -5.99
CA ARG A 205 0.74 -5.85 -5.40
C ARG A 205 -0.06 -7.02 -5.99
N VAL A 206 0.64 -8.01 -6.51
CA VAL A 206 0.04 -9.23 -7.06
C VAL A 206 0.49 -10.41 -6.23
N TRP A 207 -0.46 -11.23 -5.80
CA TRP A 207 -0.17 -12.50 -5.12
C TRP A 207 -0.48 -13.67 -6.02
N LEU A 208 0.47 -14.57 -6.17
CA LEU A 208 0.36 -15.80 -6.94
C LEU A 208 0.59 -17.01 -6.03
N THR A 209 0.15 -18.19 -6.47
CA THR A 209 0.66 -19.49 -6.02
C THR A 209 1.28 -20.25 -7.18
N ALA A 210 2.36 -20.97 -6.89
CA ALA A 210 3.01 -21.89 -7.83
C ALA A 210 3.63 -23.07 -7.06
N GLU A 211 3.68 -24.25 -7.67
CA GLU A 211 4.30 -25.43 -7.06
C GLU A 211 5.82 -25.27 -6.88
N ASP A 212 6.48 -24.65 -7.87
CA ASP A 212 7.90 -24.27 -7.79
C ASP A 212 8.09 -22.86 -8.40
N PRO A 213 8.39 -21.84 -7.61
CA PRO A 213 8.63 -20.48 -8.07
C PRO A 213 9.73 -20.36 -9.13
N ALA A 214 10.68 -21.29 -9.21
CA ALA A 214 11.81 -21.21 -10.13
C ALA A 214 11.54 -21.85 -11.51
N GLN A 215 10.40 -22.53 -11.69
CA GLN A 215 10.07 -23.26 -12.92
C GLN A 215 9.07 -22.48 -13.80
N PRO A 216 9.06 -22.74 -15.12
CA PRO A 216 8.07 -22.15 -16.00
C PRO A 216 6.65 -22.56 -15.60
N PRO A 217 5.67 -21.65 -15.76
CA PRO A 217 4.30 -21.96 -15.42
C PRO A 217 3.63 -22.88 -16.46
N ASP A 218 4.28 -23.16 -17.59
CA ASP A 218 3.76 -24.04 -18.64
C ASP A 218 3.79 -25.49 -18.16
N GLY A 219 2.61 -26.00 -17.79
CA GLY A 219 2.43 -27.31 -17.18
C GLY A 219 2.34 -27.30 -15.65
N GLN A 220 2.58 -26.15 -15.00
CA GLN A 220 2.36 -25.98 -13.56
C GLN A 220 1.07 -25.22 -13.26
N LEU A 221 0.45 -25.55 -12.13
CA LEU A 221 -0.72 -24.86 -11.62
C LEU A 221 -0.31 -23.51 -11.00
N CYS A 222 -0.15 -22.46 -11.82
CA CYS A 222 0.01 -21.09 -11.33
C CYS A 222 -1.35 -20.39 -11.27
N ARG A 223 -1.71 -19.87 -10.09
CA ARG A 223 -2.98 -19.16 -9.85
C ARG A 223 -2.73 -17.79 -9.26
N THR A 224 -3.42 -16.78 -9.78
CA THR A 224 -3.52 -15.46 -9.17
C THR A 224 -4.46 -15.53 -7.98
N LEU A 225 -3.93 -15.24 -6.80
CA LEU A 225 -4.71 -15.16 -5.58
C LEU A 225 -5.40 -13.81 -5.48
N ASP A 226 -4.68 -12.71 -5.71
CA ASP A 226 -5.21 -11.39 -5.45
C ASP A 226 -4.40 -10.28 -6.14
N VAL A 227 -5.03 -9.12 -6.31
CA VAL A 227 -4.42 -7.91 -6.86
C VAL A 227 -4.86 -6.71 -6.01
N SER A 228 -3.91 -5.96 -5.48
CA SER A 228 -4.18 -4.77 -4.66
C SER A 228 -3.54 -3.53 -5.29
N PRO A 229 -4.29 -2.42 -5.48
CA PRO A 229 -3.76 -1.17 -6.03
C PRO A 229 -2.87 -0.42 -5.03
N ARG A 230 -2.75 -0.91 -3.80
CA ARG A 230 -1.92 -0.30 -2.75
C ARG A 230 -0.49 -0.79 -2.86
N ALA A 231 0.43 0.12 -3.15
CA ALA A 231 1.87 -0.13 -3.08
C ALA A 231 2.36 -0.03 -1.63
N THR A 232 2.03 -1.02 -0.81
CA THR A 232 2.60 -1.11 0.55
C THR A 232 3.87 -1.95 0.56
N PHE A 233 4.81 -1.57 1.42
CA PHE A 233 6.12 -2.20 1.56
C PHE A 233 6.29 -2.80 2.97
N ASP A 234 5.22 -3.07 3.70
CA ASP A 234 5.28 -3.41 5.12
C ASP A 234 6.03 -4.72 5.41
N ASP A 235 5.73 -5.79 4.67
CA ASP A 235 6.48 -7.04 4.77
C ASP A 235 7.92 -6.85 4.29
N LEU A 236 8.12 -6.17 3.15
CA LEU A 236 9.44 -5.91 2.60
C LEU A 236 10.31 -5.09 3.57
N LEU A 237 9.77 -4.03 4.18
CA LEU A 237 10.44 -3.16 5.14
C LEU A 237 10.83 -3.92 6.41
N ARG A 238 9.99 -4.86 6.87
CA ARG A 238 10.29 -5.70 8.03
C ARG A 238 11.43 -6.69 7.74
N LEU A 239 11.51 -7.20 6.52
CA LEU A 239 12.46 -8.24 6.12
C LEU A 239 13.80 -7.67 5.62
N ASP A 240 13.74 -6.64 4.79
CA ASP A 240 14.88 -5.96 4.17
C ASP A 240 14.52 -4.46 3.95
N PRO A 241 14.82 -3.58 4.94
CA PRO A 241 14.59 -2.15 4.82
C PRO A 241 15.24 -1.51 3.60
N ALA A 242 16.44 -1.95 3.22
CA ALA A 242 17.15 -1.38 2.09
C ALA A 242 16.48 -1.76 0.76
N ALA A 243 15.95 -2.97 0.64
CA ALA A 243 15.13 -3.34 -0.51
C ALA A 243 13.81 -2.56 -0.57
N ALA A 244 13.18 -2.30 0.58
CA ALA A 244 11.97 -1.46 0.64
C ALA A 244 12.24 -0.03 0.17
N GLU A 245 13.35 0.58 0.61
CA GLU A 245 13.78 1.91 0.15
C GLU A 245 14.03 1.93 -1.37
N ARG A 246 14.75 0.93 -1.91
CA ARG A 246 14.98 0.82 -3.36
C ARG A 246 13.67 0.65 -4.14
N ALA A 247 12.73 -0.16 -3.63
CA ALA A 247 11.44 -0.37 -4.27
C ALA A 247 10.56 0.90 -4.24
N ALA A 248 10.56 1.65 -3.14
CA ALA A 248 9.86 2.92 -3.03
C ALA A 248 10.44 3.99 -3.97
N LEU A 249 11.78 4.06 -4.07
CA LEU A 249 12.46 4.95 -5.00
C LEU A 249 12.13 4.61 -6.47
N ARG A 250 12.20 3.33 -6.84
CA ARG A 250 11.81 2.87 -8.19
C ARG A 250 10.34 3.17 -8.51
N LEU A 251 9.44 2.99 -7.53
CA LEU A 251 8.03 3.38 -7.69
C LEU A 251 7.90 4.90 -7.94
N MET A 252 8.61 5.73 -7.17
CA MET A 252 8.57 7.18 -7.34
C MET A 252 9.03 7.60 -8.74
N HIS A 253 10.14 7.02 -9.23
CA HIS A 253 10.63 7.28 -10.58
C HIS A 253 9.67 6.77 -11.66
N GLY A 254 9.12 5.56 -11.52
CA GLY A 254 8.15 5.03 -12.48
C GLY A 254 6.90 5.90 -12.59
N GLU A 255 6.39 6.39 -11.45
CA GLU A 255 5.26 7.32 -11.42
C GLU A 255 5.58 8.68 -12.03
N ALA A 256 6.79 9.20 -11.80
CA ALA A 256 7.26 10.41 -12.43
C ALA A 256 7.35 10.28 -13.95
N ASP A 257 8.00 9.21 -14.43
CA ASP A 257 8.16 8.92 -15.85
C ASP A 257 6.80 8.75 -16.54
N ALA A 258 5.88 8.03 -15.91
CA ALA A 258 4.52 7.83 -16.43
C ALA A 258 3.71 9.13 -16.54
N GLN A 259 4.04 10.15 -15.74
CA GLN A 259 3.42 11.47 -15.75
C GLN A 259 4.24 12.52 -16.53
N GLY A 260 5.38 12.12 -17.11
CA GLY A 260 6.29 13.03 -17.81
C GLY A 260 7.02 14.01 -16.91
N LEU A 261 7.11 13.74 -15.61
CA LEU A 261 7.85 14.55 -14.65
C LEU A 261 9.33 14.18 -14.70
N SER A 262 10.19 15.14 -15.03
CA SER A 262 11.64 14.90 -15.00
C SER A 262 12.16 15.01 -13.57
N ILE A 263 12.55 13.88 -12.99
CA ILE A 263 13.35 13.89 -11.76
C ILE A 263 14.81 14.08 -12.19
N THR A 264 15.22 15.32 -12.44
CA THR A 264 16.62 15.63 -12.71
C THR A 264 17.44 15.34 -11.47
N GLY A 265 18.54 14.60 -11.62
CA GLY A 265 19.39 14.21 -10.49
C GLY A 265 19.91 15.42 -9.72
N GLN A 266 19.76 15.36 -8.39
CA GLN A 266 20.34 16.24 -7.36
C GLN A 266 20.88 17.58 -7.87
N SER A 267 19.99 18.56 -8.08
CA SER A 267 20.40 19.96 -8.01
C SER A 267 20.89 20.22 -6.59
N ALA A 268 22.02 20.90 -6.39
CA ALA A 268 22.58 21.10 -5.06
C ALA A 268 21.77 22.15 -4.26
N HIS A 269 20.54 21.80 -3.87
CA HIS A 269 19.71 22.61 -3.00
C HIS A 269 20.41 22.76 -1.66
N SER A 270 20.52 24.00 -1.20
CA SER A 270 21.26 24.37 0.02
C SER A 270 20.44 24.16 1.30
N GLY A 271 19.13 23.88 1.16
CA GLY A 271 18.24 23.61 2.27
C GLY A 271 16.79 23.42 1.85
N ALA A 272 15.93 23.26 2.86
CA ALA A 272 14.48 23.17 2.69
C ALA A 272 13.76 24.02 3.74
N VAL A 273 12.55 24.46 3.42
CA VAL A 273 11.63 25.11 4.34
C VAL A 273 10.40 24.22 4.50
N LEU A 274 10.10 23.82 5.73
CA LEU A 274 8.86 23.15 6.04
C LEU A 274 7.81 24.16 6.49
N THR A 275 6.60 24.03 5.96
CA THR A 275 5.43 24.81 6.34
C THR A 275 4.43 23.90 7.02
N ILE A 276 4.10 24.18 8.27
CA ILE A 276 3.14 23.42 9.09
C ILE A 276 1.88 24.26 9.25
N GLY A 277 0.76 23.78 8.69
CA GLY A 277 -0.48 24.54 8.66
C GLY A 277 -1.68 23.83 9.27
N GLY A 278 -2.71 24.61 9.58
CA GLY A 278 -3.96 24.13 10.17
C GLY A 278 -3.81 23.63 11.61
N VAL A 279 -2.86 24.17 12.38
CA VAL A 279 -2.63 23.80 13.78
C VAL A 279 -3.47 24.68 14.70
N ALA A 280 -4.08 24.08 15.73
CA ALA A 280 -4.70 24.84 16.81
C ALA A 280 -3.62 25.46 17.70
N LEU A 281 -3.69 26.79 17.94
CA LEU A 281 -2.73 27.54 18.77
C LEU A 281 -1.27 27.46 18.22
N PRO A 282 -0.99 28.11 17.07
CA PRO A 282 0.29 27.96 16.35
C PRO A 282 1.52 28.34 17.17
N GLU A 283 1.44 29.34 18.06
CA GLU A 283 2.56 29.75 18.93
C GLU A 283 2.98 28.61 19.88
N ARG A 284 2.01 28.03 20.60
CA ARG A 284 2.27 26.89 21.50
C ARG A 284 2.80 25.68 20.72
N ALA A 285 2.25 25.41 19.55
CA ALA A 285 2.73 24.32 18.72
C ALA A 285 4.16 24.57 18.22
N ALA A 286 4.52 25.82 17.87
CA ALA A 286 5.88 26.18 17.48
C ALA A 286 6.87 25.91 18.62
N ASP A 287 6.54 26.27 19.86
CA ASP A 287 7.37 25.98 21.03
C ASP A 287 7.60 24.46 21.21
N GLN A 288 6.54 23.66 21.10
CA GLN A 288 6.64 22.19 21.20
C GLN A 288 7.46 21.58 20.07
N ILE A 289 7.33 22.11 18.85
CA ILE A 289 8.11 21.67 17.68
C ILE A 289 9.59 22.05 17.85
N ALA A 290 9.87 23.26 18.36
CA ALA A 290 11.23 23.70 18.64
C ALA A 290 11.91 22.86 19.72
N GLU A 291 11.19 22.53 20.80
CA GLU A 291 11.67 21.62 21.84
C GLU A 291 12.00 20.24 21.27
N PHE A 292 11.10 19.67 20.46
CA PHE A 292 11.32 18.39 19.78
C PHE A 292 12.54 18.43 18.84
N CYS A 293 12.69 19.48 18.03
CA CYS A 293 13.82 19.61 17.11
C CYS A 293 15.14 19.74 17.89
N THR A 294 15.16 20.51 18.98
CA THR A 294 16.37 20.64 19.81
C THR A 294 16.84 19.29 20.38
N ASP A 295 15.91 18.41 20.78
CA ASP A 295 16.24 17.09 21.32
C ASP A 295 16.60 16.04 20.24
N ARG A 296 15.93 16.09 19.09
CA ARG A 296 15.96 14.99 18.11
C ARG A 296 16.52 15.32 16.74
N LEU A 297 16.40 16.57 16.31
CA LEU A 297 16.72 17.06 14.96
C LEU A 297 17.42 18.43 15.07
N PRO A 298 18.61 18.49 15.72
CA PRO A 298 19.21 19.75 16.16
C PRO A 298 19.61 20.69 15.02
N ASP A 299 19.70 20.16 13.79
CA ASP A 299 20.01 20.92 12.59
C ASP A 299 18.78 21.66 12.02
N LEU A 300 17.57 21.41 12.55
CA LEU A 300 16.35 22.11 12.16
C LEU A 300 16.12 23.34 13.02
N SER A 301 15.82 24.48 12.38
CA SER A 301 15.49 25.72 13.11
C SER A 301 14.04 26.12 12.91
N VAL A 302 13.33 26.39 14.00
CA VAL A 302 11.87 26.61 14.01
C VAL A 302 11.55 28.08 14.24
N ARG A 303 10.65 28.65 13.45
CA ARG A 303 10.14 30.03 13.61
C ARG A 303 8.63 30.06 13.41
N SER A 304 7.92 30.72 14.31
CA SER A 304 6.50 31.03 14.12
C SER A 304 6.34 32.23 13.20
N THR A 305 5.29 32.23 12.37
CA THR A 305 4.96 33.35 11.50
C THR A 305 3.63 34.00 11.90
N PRO A 306 3.39 35.27 11.51
CA PRO A 306 2.10 35.93 11.74
C PRO A 306 0.91 35.26 11.03
N SER A 307 1.12 34.41 10.03
CA SER A 307 0.05 33.76 9.23
C SER A 307 -0.55 32.52 9.89
N ALA A 308 -0.25 32.26 11.17
CA ALA A 308 -0.60 31.03 11.88
C ALA A 308 0.04 29.75 11.28
N GLU A 309 1.09 29.91 10.49
CA GLU A 309 1.95 28.83 10.01
C GLU A 309 3.26 28.79 10.79
N ILE A 310 3.82 27.60 10.92
CA ILE A 310 5.12 27.39 11.55
C ILE A 310 6.10 27.03 10.44
N LEU A 311 7.20 27.78 10.36
CA LEU A 311 8.27 27.53 9.42
C LEU A 311 9.41 26.78 10.11
N VAL A 312 9.95 25.79 9.43
CA VAL A 312 11.16 25.07 9.88
C VAL A 312 12.19 25.09 8.76
N GLU A 313 13.33 25.71 9.00
CA GLU A 313 14.46 25.72 8.07
C GLU A 313 15.33 24.48 8.33
N SER A 314 15.72 23.79 7.26
CA SER A 314 16.60 22.61 7.27
C SER A 314 17.79 22.83 6.35
N PRO A 315 19.01 22.36 6.70
CA PRO A 315 20.16 22.35 5.79
C PRO A 315 20.03 21.32 4.65
N GLY A 316 18.89 20.61 4.56
CA GLY A 316 18.55 19.76 3.43
C GLY A 316 18.73 18.26 3.66
N ASP A 317 18.79 17.79 4.92
CA ASP A 317 18.75 16.35 5.18
C ASP A 317 17.31 15.81 5.02
N ALA A 318 17.11 14.99 3.99
CA ALA A 318 15.81 14.38 3.68
C ALA A 318 15.28 13.49 4.82
N GLY A 319 16.18 12.87 5.61
CA GLY A 319 15.81 12.01 6.73
C GLY A 319 15.22 12.78 7.90
N ASP A 320 15.80 13.92 8.24
CA ASP A 320 15.33 14.80 9.30
C ASP A 320 13.99 15.45 8.94
N ILE A 321 13.87 15.95 7.70
CA ILE A 321 12.61 16.51 7.17
C ILE A 321 11.50 15.47 7.24
N ASP A 322 11.75 14.26 6.74
CA ASP A 322 10.79 13.15 6.81
C ASP A 322 10.42 12.78 8.25
N THR A 323 11.42 12.70 9.15
CA THR A 323 11.21 12.37 10.55
C THR A 323 10.28 13.38 11.23
N LEU A 324 10.49 14.67 10.99
CA LEU A 324 9.62 15.72 11.51
C LEU A 324 8.20 15.64 10.91
N GLN A 325 8.09 15.57 9.59
CA GLN A 325 6.80 15.45 8.88
C GLN A 325 5.95 14.28 9.43
N ARG A 326 6.56 13.09 9.59
CA ARG A 326 5.86 11.91 10.12
C ARG A 326 5.49 12.06 11.59
N THR A 327 6.38 12.61 12.40
CA THR A 327 6.13 12.84 13.83
C THR A 327 4.87 13.68 14.01
N LEU A 328 4.74 14.75 13.22
CA LEU A 328 3.60 15.64 13.26
C LEU A 328 2.33 15.00 12.68
N MET A 329 2.41 14.47 11.45
CA MET A 329 1.23 13.93 10.75
C MET A 329 0.67 12.65 11.38
N TYR A 330 1.50 11.87 12.08
CA TYR A 330 1.04 10.68 12.81
C TYR A 330 0.65 10.97 14.25
N GLY A 331 0.73 12.24 14.67
CA GLY A 331 0.34 12.72 15.97
C GLY A 331 1.21 12.17 17.10
N LEU A 332 2.49 11.92 16.81
CA LEU A 332 3.47 11.44 17.78
C LEU A 332 3.97 12.55 18.71
N LEU A 333 3.88 13.81 18.27
CA LEU A 333 4.02 14.97 19.15
C LEU A 333 2.66 15.31 19.77
N GLU A 334 2.53 15.20 21.09
CA GLU A 334 1.26 15.44 21.79
C GLU A 334 0.85 16.92 21.72
N GLY A 335 -0.44 17.18 21.49
CA GLY A 335 -0.96 18.55 21.38
C GLY A 335 -0.79 19.21 20.01
N VAL A 336 0.09 18.69 19.15
CA VAL A 336 0.30 19.22 17.79
C VAL A 336 -0.39 18.33 16.76
N ARG A 337 -1.38 18.89 16.05
CA ARG A 337 -2.20 18.18 15.04
C ARG A 337 -2.41 19.08 13.82
N PRO A 338 -1.43 19.15 12.90
CA PRO A 338 -1.58 19.92 11.68
C PRO A 338 -2.58 19.26 10.72
N LEU A 339 -3.15 20.07 9.83
CA LEU A 339 -3.91 19.57 8.68
C LEU A 339 -2.97 19.13 7.55
N TYR A 340 -1.82 19.80 7.42
CA TYR A 340 -0.75 19.47 6.47
C TYR A 340 0.62 19.84 7.01
N VAL A 341 1.64 19.14 6.49
CA VAL A 341 3.05 19.57 6.59
C VAL A 341 3.66 19.49 5.20
N SER A 342 4.09 20.64 4.70
CA SER A 342 4.76 20.77 3.41
C SER A 342 6.26 20.98 3.61
N ALA A 343 7.08 20.49 2.69
CA ALA A 343 8.52 20.73 2.61
C ALA A 343 8.84 21.23 1.21
N GLU A 344 9.41 22.42 1.11
CA GLU A 344 9.82 23.06 -0.14
C GLU A 344 11.34 23.18 -0.16
N TRP A 345 11.97 22.66 -1.21
CA TRP A 345 13.41 22.83 -1.40
C TRP A 345 13.73 24.26 -1.85
N ARG A 346 14.84 24.81 -1.33
CA ARG A 346 15.35 26.12 -1.72
C ARG A 346 16.56 25.95 -2.65
N PRO A 347 16.64 26.76 -3.73
CA PRO A 347 17.77 26.71 -4.65
C PRO A 347 19.11 27.05 -3.99
#